data_AF-A0A1I0FFT9-F1
#
_entry.id   AF-A0A1I0FFT9-F1
#
_cell.length_a   1.000
_cell.length_b   1.000
_cell.length_c   1.000
_cell.angle_alpha   90.00
_cell.angle_beta   90.00
_cell.angle_gamma   90.00
#
_symmetry.space_group_name_H-M   'P 1'
#
loop_
_entity.id
_entity.type
_entity.pdbx_description
1 polymer ?
#
loop_
_entity_poly.entity_id
_entity_poly.type
_entity_poly.pdbx_seq_one_letter_code
_entity_poly.pdbx_strand_id
1 'polypeptide(L)'
;MMKDKQDPFSGMSLEELWQMFPVFLTEHRPVWAQWYQEERKRLLDILPMEDICEISHVGSTSIPSIWAKPIVDILVEIREGVDMQAMKEHIIRGGYICMMEKAGRISFNRGYTPSGLAEKVFHLHLREAGDNDELYFRDYMREHPEAAREYEALKLRLWKEYEYDRDGYTEQKTVMVARFTGDAKTLYPGRYKRQALEFARAEPEDTKALRRLARASEAHWGYDEAFMENFDAGFNVTEDFIRCNPVYAAGDRGCPTAFWGIRQDRDAWELEYFYVAEERLGRGLGKQMWEHMIGWCGKQGIGRIQFVTSPQAVGFYRKMGAVQDGETRSPVDGRPVPRFVYDV
;
A
#
# COMPACT_ATOMS: atom_id res chain seq x y z
N MET A 1 7.70 -21.60 -18.96
CA MET A 1 8.14 -20.88 -20.18
C MET A 1 6.93 -20.70 -21.10
N MET A 2 6.04 -19.77 -20.75
CA MET A 2 4.95 -19.33 -21.62
C MET A 2 5.48 -18.13 -22.39
N LYS A 3 5.82 -18.31 -23.67
CA LYS A 3 6.11 -17.17 -24.54
C LYS A 3 4.82 -16.37 -24.75
N ASP A 4 4.96 -15.05 -24.65
CA ASP A 4 3.98 -14.00 -24.86
C ASP A 4 2.96 -14.27 -25.97
N LYS A 5 1.77 -14.78 -25.61
CA LYS A 5 0.62 -14.79 -26.52
C LYS A 5 -0.18 -13.47 -26.50
N GLN A 6 0.22 -12.50 -25.67
CA GLN A 6 -0.50 -11.24 -25.47
C GLN A 6 0.27 -9.99 -25.94
N ASP A 7 1.58 -10.07 -26.18
CA ASP A 7 2.34 -8.96 -26.74
C ASP A 7 2.40 -9.04 -28.27
N PRO A 8 1.66 -8.17 -29.00
CA PRO A 8 1.70 -8.14 -30.46
C PRO A 8 3.06 -7.67 -31.01
N PHE A 9 3.98 -7.22 -30.16
CA PHE A 9 5.27 -6.66 -30.52
C PHE A 9 6.47 -7.58 -30.24
N SER A 10 6.23 -8.80 -29.73
CA SER A 10 7.27 -9.74 -29.27
C SER A 10 8.33 -10.17 -30.31
N GLY A 11 8.19 -9.75 -31.58
CA GLY A 11 9.15 -9.98 -32.66
C GLY A 11 9.81 -8.73 -33.24
N MET A 12 9.54 -7.54 -32.70
CA MET A 12 10.08 -6.28 -33.21
C MET A 12 11.35 -5.86 -32.45
N SER A 13 12.26 -5.18 -33.15
CA SER A 13 13.41 -4.52 -32.52
C SER A 13 12.98 -3.24 -31.77
N LEU A 14 13.86 -2.72 -30.90
CA LEU A 14 13.61 -1.44 -30.21
C LEU A 14 13.51 -0.28 -31.20
N GLU A 15 14.34 -0.28 -32.24
CA GLU A 15 14.33 0.73 -33.29
C GLU A 15 13.01 0.71 -34.07
N GLU A 16 12.50 -0.48 -34.43
CA GLU A 16 11.19 -0.63 -35.07
C GLU A 16 10.07 -0.09 -34.18
N LEU A 17 10.12 -0.37 -32.88
CA LEU A 17 9.17 0.17 -31.91
C LEU A 17 9.27 1.69 -31.75
N TRP A 18 10.48 2.26 -31.82
CA TRP A 18 10.65 3.71 -31.78
C TRP A 18 10.12 4.39 -33.04
N GLN A 19 10.25 3.75 -34.21
CA GLN A 19 9.63 4.22 -35.45
C GLN A 19 8.09 4.19 -35.37
N MET A 20 7.52 3.12 -34.81
CA MET A 20 6.06 3.02 -34.63
C MET A 20 5.50 3.96 -33.57
N PHE A 21 6.28 4.26 -32.55
CA PHE A 21 5.84 5.03 -31.38
C PHE A 21 6.84 6.16 -31.05
N PRO A 22 6.99 7.15 -31.96
CA PRO A 22 7.94 8.23 -31.80
C PRO A 22 7.63 9.08 -30.56
N VAL A 23 8.66 9.76 -30.07
CA VAL A 23 8.52 10.79 -29.05
C VAL A 23 7.81 11.98 -29.67
N PHE A 24 6.67 12.38 -29.09
CA PHE A 24 6.04 13.66 -29.38
C PHE A 24 5.48 14.29 -28.11
N LEU A 25 5.49 15.62 -28.07
CA LEU A 25 4.99 16.39 -26.94
C LEU A 25 3.78 17.21 -27.37
N THR A 26 2.81 17.33 -26.48
CA THR A 26 1.65 18.22 -26.64
C THR A 26 1.54 19.12 -25.43
N GLU A 27 0.86 20.25 -25.60
CA GLU A 27 0.41 21.07 -24.48
C GLU A 27 -0.37 20.22 -23.46
N HIS A 28 -0.34 20.63 -22.20
CA HIS A 28 -1.03 19.93 -21.14
C HIS A 28 -2.54 19.85 -21.41
N ARG A 29 -3.13 18.67 -21.20
CA ARG A 29 -4.58 18.47 -21.36
C ARG A 29 -5.21 18.02 -20.03
N PRO A 30 -6.19 18.76 -19.48
CA PRO A 30 -6.89 18.38 -18.24
C PRO A 30 -7.55 17.00 -18.28
N VAL A 31 -7.86 16.49 -19.49
CA VAL A 31 -8.42 15.15 -19.70
C VAL A 31 -7.52 14.03 -19.16
N TRP A 32 -6.20 14.25 -19.06
CA TRP A 32 -5.28 13.24 -18.52
C TRP A 32 -5.56 12.92 -17.06
N ALA A 33 -6.00 13.89 -16.27
CA ALA A 33 -6.45 13.64 -14.91
C ALA A 33 -7.71 12.76 -14.89
N GLN A 34 -8.63 12.94 -15.85
CA GLN A 34 -9.81 12.10 -15.99
C GLN A 34 -9.45 10.68 -16.41
N TRP A 35 -8.59 10.52 -17.42
CA TRP A 35 -8.09 9.21 -17.87
C TRP A 35 -7.37 8.45 -16.75
N TYR A 36 -6.59 9.16 -15.94
CA TYR A 36 -5.99 8.57 -14.74
C TYR A 36 -7.05 8.05 -13.77
N GLN A 37 -8.10 8.84 -13.46
CA GLN A 37 -9.14 8.40 -12.52
C GLN A 37 -9.92 7.20 -13.04
N GLU A 38 -10.23 7.17 -14.34
CA GLU A 38 -10.88 6.03 -14.99
C GLU A 38 -10.01 4.77 -14.92
N GLU A 39 -8.71 4.89 -15.22
CA GLU A 39 -7.80 3.75 -15.18
C GLU A 39 -7.49 3.31 -13.75
N ARG A 40 -7.36 4.25 -12.81
CA ARG A 40 -7.28 3.94 -11.38
C ARG A 40 -8.47 3.13 -10.94
N LYS A 41 -9.70 3.54 -11.28
CA LYS A 41 -10.91 2.77 -10.95
C LYS A 41 -10.85 1.36 -11.51
N ARG A 42 -10.41 1.19 -12.75
CA ARG A 42 -10.21 -0.12 -13.36
C ARG A 42 -9.17 -0.96 -12.63
N LEU A 43 -8.06 -0.37 -12.19
CA LEU A 43 -7.02 -1.04 -11.41
C LEU A 43 -7.55 -1.51 -10.04
N LEU A 44 -8.40 -0.71 -9.38
CA LEU A 44 -9.04 -1.11 -8.12
C LEU A 44 -9.88 -2.38 -8.25
N ASP A 45 -10.48 -2.61 -9.43
CA ASP A 45 -11.33 -3.78 -9.68
C ASP A 45 -10.52 -5.06 -9.99
N ILE A 46 -9.26 -4.95 -10.40
CA ILE A 46 -8.45 -6.11 -10.87
C ILE A 46 -7.28 -6.49 -9.95
N LEU A 47 -6.84 -5.56 -9.10
CA LEU A 47 -5.72 -5.76 -8.19
C LEU A 47 -6.20 -6.19 -6.79
N PRO A 48 -5.47 -7.05 -6.08
CA PRO A 48 -5.76 -7.36 -4.68
C PRO A 48 -5.41 -6.15 -3.81
N MET A 49 -6.41 -5.33 -3.51
CA MET A 49 -6.22 -4.03 -2.87
C MET A 49 -5.66 -4.12 -1.43
N GLU A 50 -5.78 -5.28 -0.78
CA GLU A 50 -5.12 -5.59 0.47
C GLU A 50 -3.59 -5.50 0.41
N ASP A 51 -3.01 -5.72 -0.77
CA ASP A 51 -1.56 -5.77 -1.01
C ASP A 51 -1.03 -4.46 -1.60
N ILE A 52 -1.92 -3.52 -1.96
CA ILE A 52 -1.57 -2.21 -2.53
C ILE A 52 -1.48 -1.15 -1.43
N CYS A 53 -0.36 -0.41 -1.39
CA CYS A 53 -0.19 0.78 -0.56
C CYS A 53 -0.91 1.99 -1.16
N GLU A 54 -0.64 2.29 -2.42
CA GLU A 54 -1.16 3.47 -3.10
C GLU A 54 -1.13 3.27 -4.62
N ILE A 55 -2.07 3.92 -5.31
CA ILE A 55 -2.06 4.07 -6.76
C ILE A 55 -2.07 5.56 -7.06
N SER A 56 -1.02 6.05 -7.73
CA SER A 56 -0.77 7.48 -7.91
C SER A 56 -0.56 7.88 -9.37
N HIS A 57 -1.09 9.05 -9.76
CA HIS A 57 -0.77 9.69 -11.03
C HIS A 57 0.60 10.33 -10.92
N VAL A 58 1.54 9.90 -11.76
CA VAL A 58 2.90 10.41 -11.80
C VAL A 58 3.27 10.84 -13.22
N GLY A 59 4.55 11.13 -13.47
CA GLY A 59 5.03 11.55 -14.79
C GLY A 59 4.56 12.94 -15.21
N SER A 60 4.92 13.37 -16.42
CA SER A 60 4.67 14.74 -16.88
C SER A 60 3.19 15.07 -17.07
N THR A 61 2.34 14.09 -17.40
CA THR A 61 0.89 14.31 -17.56
C THR A 61 0.17 14.63 -16.26
N SER A 62 0.83 14.41 -15.12
CA SER A 62 0.34 14.84 -13.81
C SER A 62 0.75 16.29 -13.48
N ILE A 63 1.55 16.98 -14.28
CA ILE A 63 2.02 18.34 -14.01
C ILE A 63 1.32 19.31 -14.99
N PRO A 64 0.39 20.16 -14.53
CA PRO A 64 -0.42 21.01 -15.43
C PRO A 64 0.34 22.06 -16.22
N SER A 65 1.51 22.47 -15.74
CA SER A 65 2.27 23.60 -16.26
C SER A 65 3.27 23.25 -17.37
N ILE A 66 3.33 21.98 -17.81
CA ILE A 66 4.36 21.54 -18.78
C ILE A 66 3.79 20.70 -19.92
N TRP A 67 4.43 20.79 -21.09
CA TRP A 67 4.22 19.92 -22.23
C TRP A 67 4.62 18.47 -21.90
N ALA A 68 3.87 17.49 -22.40
CA ALA A 68 4.11 16.08 -22.09
C ALA A 68 3.85 15.17 -23.29
N LYS A 69 4.43 13.97 -23.25
CA LYS A 69 3.92 12.85 -24.06
C LYS A 69 2.49 12.56 -23.58
N PRO A 70 1.49 12.36 -24.45
CA PRO A 70 0.11 12.11 -24.03
C PRO A 70 -0.07 10.67 -23.52
N ILE A 71 0.70 10.32 -22.49
CA ILE A 71 0.77 9.01 -21.84
C ILE A 71 0.59 9.24 -20.35
N VAL A 72 -0.39 8.59 -19.75
CA VAL A 72 -0.63 8.67 -18.31
C VAL A 72 0.27 7.69 -17.58
N ASP A 73 1.21 8.20 -16.79
CA ASP A 73 2.06 7.38 -15.92
C ASP A 73 1.36 7.11 -14.58
N ILE A 74 1.31 5.85 -14.17
CA ILE A 74 0.67 5.38 -12.94
C ILE A 74 1.72 4.66 -12.11
N LEU A 75 1.92 5.09 -10.87
CA LEU A 75 2.72 4.39 -9.88
C LEU A 75 1.80 3.52 -9.02
N VAL A 76 2.07 2.22 -8.97
CA VAL A 76 1.44 1.27 -8.05
C VAL A 76 2.49 0.84 -7.04
N GLU A 77 2.30 1.23 -5.78
CA GLU A 77 3.15 0.81 -4.67
C GLU A 77 2.52 -0.42 -4.00
N ILE A 78 3.25 -1.53 -3.91
CA ILE A 78 2.84 -2.73 -3.16
C ILE A 78 3.43 -2.74 -1.76
N ARG A 79 2.79 -3.45 -0.83
CA ARG A 79 3.33 -3.65 0.51
C ARG A 79 4.61 -4.47 0.47
N GLU A 80 5.46 -4.23 1.46
CA GLU A 80 6.66 -5.05 1.69
C GLU A 80 6.25 -6.52 1.88
N GLY A 81 7.01 -7.45 1.28
CA GLY A 81 6.74 -8.89 1.34
C GLY A 81 5.67 -9.41 0.39
N VAL A 82 4.96 -8.54 -0.33
CA VAL A 82 4.03 -8.95 -1.39
C VAL A 82 4.80 -9.55 -2.56
N ASP A 83 4.32 -10.69 -3.08
CA ASP A 83 4.90 -11.31 -4.27
C ASP A 83 4.65 -10.43 -5.51
N MET A 84 5.71 -9.75 -5.95
CA MET A 84 5.69 -8.89 -7.14
C MET A 84 5.38 -9.65 -8.43
N GLN A 85 5.70 -10.95 -8.51
CA GLN A 85 5.36 -11.78 -9.67
C GLN A 85 3.86 -12.09 -9.72
N ALA A 86 3.26 -12.44 -8.57
CA ALA A 86 1.82 -12.60 -8.48
C ALA A 86 1.10 -11.30 -8.89
N MET A 87 1.57 -10.15 -8.40
CA MET A 87 1.01 -8.85 -8.78
C MET A 87 1.18 -8.53 -10.27
N LYS A 88 2.35 -8.85 -10.85
CA LYS A 88 2.60 -8.75 -12.29
C LYS A 88 1.57 -9.54 -13.09
N GLU A 89 1.23 -10.77 -12.67
CA GLU A 89 0.22 -11.56 -13.36
C GLU A 89 -1.18 -10.93 -13.32
N HIS A 90 -1.58 -10.32 -12.19
CA HIS A 90 -2.83 -9.56 -12.12
C HIS A 90 -2.84 -8.39 -13.12
N ILE A 91 -1.74 -7.67 -13.24
CA ILE A 91 -1.60 -6.53 -14.16
C ILE A 91 -1.67 -7.01 -15.62
N ILE A 92 -0.97 -8.10 -15.97
CA ILE A 92 -1.00 -8.69 -17.33
C ILE A 92 -2.41 -9.18 -17.68
N ARG A 93 -3.08 -9.91 -16.77
CA ARG A 93 -4.50 -10.31 -16.94
C ARG A 93 -5.42 -9.10 -17.11
N GLY A 94 -5.05 -7.96 -16.51
CA GLY A 94 -5.66 -6.65 -16.70
C GLY A 94 -5.42 -6.00 -18.07
N GLY A 95 -4.76 -6.67 -19.03
CA GLY A 95 -4.53 -6.17 -20.38
C GLY A 95 -3.35 -5.21 -20.51
N TYR A 96 -2.39 -5.28 -19.59
CA TYR A 96 -1.11 -4.59 -19.71
C TYR A 96 -0.04 -5.51 -20.30
N ILE A 97 0.90 -4.93 -21.04
CA ILE A 97 2.08 -5.61 -21.59
C ILE A 97 3.27 -5.28 -20.70
N CYS A 98 4.00 -6.30 -20.23
CA CYS A 98 5.21 -6.12 -19.44
C CYS A 98 6.36 -5.69 -20.35
N MET A 99 6.93 -4.51 -20.10
CA MET A 99 7.99 -3.93 -20.96
C MET A 99 9.38 -4.07 -20.37
N MET A 100 9.49 -4.02 -19.04
CA MET A 100 10.75 -4.10 -18.34
C MET A 100 10.52 -4.72 -16.97
N GLU A 101 11.42 -5.60 -16.59
CA GLU A 101 11.43 -6.23 -15.29
C GLU A 101 12.85 -6.26 -14.75
N LYS A 102 13.02 -5.65 -13.58
CA LYS A 102 14.24 -5.75 -12.76
C LYS A 102 13.85 -5.90 -11.31
N ALA A 103 14.79 -6.31 -10.46
CA ALA A 103 14.54 -6.48 -9.04
C ALA A 103 13.87 -5.22 -8.43
N GLY A 104 12.71 -5.41 -7.80
CA GLY A 104 11.91 -4.35 -7.16
C GLY A 104 11.18 -3.38 -8.10
N ARG A 105 11.36 -3.48 -9.43
CA ARG A 105 10.77 -2.53 -10.39
C ARG A 105 10.30 -3.24 -11.66
N ILE A 106 9.00 -3.22 -11.91
CA ILE A 106 8.39 -3.71 -13.16
C ILE A 106 7.64 -2.56 -13.83
N SER A 107 7.74 -2.45 -15.15
CA SER A 107 7.06 -1.41 -15.92
C SER A 107 6.24 -2.03 -17.04
N PHE A 108 5.04 -1.49 -17.25
CA PHE A 108 4.04 -2.02 -18.16
C PHE A 108 3.43 -0.93 -19.03
N ASN A 109 2.94 -1.34 -20.20
CA ASN A 109 2.24 -0.46 -21.13
C ASN A 109 0.81 -0.96 -21.40
N ARG A 110 -0.11 -0.02 -21.62
CA ARG A 110 -1.44 -0.30 -22.20
C ARG A 110 -1.82 0.80 -23.19
N GLY A 111 -2.48 0.42 -24.27
CA GLY A 111 -2.86 1.34 -25.35
C GLY A 111 -1.88 1.41 -26.52
N TYR A 112 -0.89 0.51 -26.58
CA TYR A 112 -0.04 0.33 -27.76
C TYR A 112 -0.69 -0.69 -28.69
N THR A 113 -0.90 -0.33 -29.96
CA THR A 113 -1.55 -1.20 -30.95
C THR A 113 -0.70 -1.31 -32.23
N PRO A 114 -0.88 -2.35 -33.05
CA PRO A 114 -0.20 -2.44 -34.36
C PRO A 114 -0.50 -1.25 -35.29
N SER A 115 -1.62 -0.56 -35.09
CA SER A 115 -2.00 0.66 -35.83
C SER A 115 -1.49 1.96 -35.20
N GLY A 116 -0.69 1.91 -34.13
CA GLY A 116 -0.21 3.07 -33.39
C GLY A 116 -0.78 3.17 -31.97
N LEU A 117 -0.72 4.35 -31.37
CA LEU A 117 -1.23 4.57 -30.02
C LEU A 117 -2.76 4.67 -30.03
N ALA A 118 -3.41 3.98 -29.09
CA ALA A 118 -4.81 4.18 -28.77
C ALA A 118 -5.04 5.61 -28.22
N GLU A 119 -6.31 6.02 -28.14
CA GLU A 119 -6.67 7.32 -27.56
C GLU A 119 -6.15 7.49 -26.13
N LYS A 120 -6.27 6.44 -25.31
CA LYS A 120 -5.82 6.39 -23.92
C LYS A 120 -4.63 5.45 -23.81
N VAL A 121 -3.48 6.01 -23.46
CA VAL A 121 -2.21 5.28 -23.29
C VAL A 121 -1.76 5.41 -21.84
N PHE A 122 -1.35 4.29 -21.26
CA PHE A 122 -0.92 4.20 -19.87
C PHE A 122 0.43 3.53 -19.75
N HIS A 123 1.32 4.11 -18.96
CA HIS A 123 2.52 3.47 -18.44
C HIS A 123 2.28 3.18 -16.96
N LEU A 124 2.37 1.92 -16.56
CA LEU A 124 2.21 1.52 -15.16
C LEU A 124 3.56 1.09 -14.61
N HIS A 125 3.94 1.64 -13.46
CA HIS A 125 5.17 1.38 -12.75
C HIS A 125 4.82 0.67 -11.44
N LEU A 126 5.17 -0.61 -11.34
CA LEU A 126 5.01 -1.41 -10.13
C LEU A 126 6.27 -1.32 -9.29
N ARG A 127 6.14 -0.90 -8.03
CA ARG A 127 7.24 -0.65 -7.10
C ARG A 127 6.89 -1.15 -5.71
N GLU A 128 7.89 -1.44 -4.90
CA GLU A 128 7.70 -1.65 -3.45
C GLU A 128 7.41 -0.31 -2.75
N ALA A 129 6.75 -0.39 -1.60
CA ALA A 129 6.43 0.77 -0.77
C ALA A 129 7.68 1.61 -0.47
N GLY A 130 7.61 2.91 -0.72
CA GLY A 130 8.72 3.82 -0.46
C GLY A 130 9.68 4.04 -1.65
N ASP A 131 9.64 3.20 -2.68
CA ASP A 131 10.32 3.47 -3.95
C ASP A 131 9.42 4.34 -4.85
N ASN A 132 9.33 5.63 -4.48
CA ASN A 132 8.31 6.55 -4.97
C ASN A 132 8.83 7.95 -5.34
N ASP A 133 10.05 8.00 -5.88
CA ASP A 133 10.73 9.21 -6.33
C ASP A 133 9.89 10.06 -7.30
N GLU A 134 9.06 9.40 -8.12
CA GLU A 134 8.17 10.06 -9.07
C GLU A 134 7.13 10.96 -8.38
N LEU A 135 6.73 10.65 -7.14
CA LEU A 135 5.84 11.49 -6.33
C LEU A 135 6.54 12.77 -5.85
N TYR A 136 7.80 12.65 -5.43
CA TYR A 136 8.62 13.80 -5.04
C TYR A 136 8.84 14.71 -6.24
N PHE A 137 9.24 14.15 -7.38
CA PHE A 137 9.43 14.91 -8.61
C PHE A 137 8.16 15.64 -9.04
N ARG A 138 7.02 14.93 -9.09
CA ARG A 138 5.72 15.52 -9.48
C ARG A 138 5.36 16.73 -8.63
N ASP A 139 5.36 16.57 -7.31
CA ASP A 139 4.89 17.63 -6.42
C ASP A 139 5.86 18.80 -6.40
N TYR A 140 7.16 18.54 -6.47
CA TYR A 140 8.17 19.59 -6.61
C TYR A 140 7.97 20.41 -7.89
N MET A 141 7.71 19.78 -9.04
CA MET A 141 7.41 20.49 -10.28
C MET A 141 6.10 21.30 -10.21
N ARG A 142 5.09 20.81 -9.50
CA ARG A 142 3.82 21.54 -9.31
C ARG A 142 3.99 22.76 -8.40
N GLU A 143 4.83 22.66 -7.37
CA GLU A 143 5.05 23.69 -6.36
C GLU A 143 6.16 24.68 -6.75
N HIS A 144 7.01 24.35 -7.74
CA HIS A 144 8.09 25.22 -8.23
C HIS A 144 8.02 25.47 -9.75
N PRO A 145 7.27 26.50 -10.18
CA PRO A 145 7.07 26.81 -11.60
C PRO A 145 8.36 27.13 -12.38
N GLU A 146 9.40 27.61 -11.70
CA GLU A 146 10.72 27.86 -12.31
C GLU A 146 11.38 26.54 -12.74
N ALA A 147 11.45 25.58 -11.83
CA ALA A 147 11.98 24.25 -12.08
C ALA A 147 11.18 23.50 -13.15
N ALA A 148 9.84 23.65 -13.15
CA ALA A 148 8.97 23.08 -14.18
C ALA A 148 9.27 23.65 -15.58
N ARG A 149 9.51 24.96 -15.68
CA ARG A 149 9.91 25.62 -16.95
C ARG A 149 11.28 25.15 -17.41
N GLU A 150 12.25 25.00 -16.51
CA GLU A 150 13.58 24.46 -16.84
C GLU A 150 13.47 23.03 -17.39
N TYR A 151 12.68 22.18 -16.73
CA TYR A 151 12.44 20.80 -17.16
C TYR A 151 11.71 20.72 -18.51
N GLU A 152 10.71 21.58 -18.73
CA GLU A 152 10.03 21.67 -20.02
C GLU A 152 10.98 22.10 -21.15
N ALA A 153 11.79 23.13 -20.93
CA ALA A 153 12.75 23.61 -21.91
C ALA A 153 13.75 22.51 -22.32
N LEU A 154 14.20 21.69 -21.37
CA LEU A 154 15.00 20.50 -21.67
C LEU A 154 14.22 19.51 -22.55
N LYS A 155 12.99 19.16 -22.17
CA LYS A 155 12.15 18.21 -22.92
C LYS A 155 11.88 18.64 -24.36
N LEU A 156 11.59 19.92 -24.58
CA LEU A 156 11.33 20.47 -25.91
C LEU A 156 12.58 20.44 -26.79
N ARG A 157 13.77 20.75 -26.23
CA ARG A 157 15.05 20.63 -26.96
C ARG A 157 15.33 19.18 -27.35
N LEU A 158 15.19 18.25 -26.41
CA LEU A 158 15.47 16.82 -26.64
C LEU A 158 14.48 16.16 -27.59
N TRP A 159 13.23 16.65 -27.68
CA TRP A 159 12.19 16.01 -28.48
C TRP A 159 12.64 15.81 -29.93
N LYS A 160 13.15 16.86 -30.59
CA LYS A 160 13.50 16.75 -32.02
C LYS A 160 14.79 15.98 -32.29
N GLU A 161 15.73 16.02 -31.37
CA GLU A 161 16.98 15.25 -31.46
C GLU A 161 16.74 13.74 -31.28
N TYR A 162 15.83 13.37 -30.37
CA TYR A 162 15.57 11.99 -29.97
C TYR A 162 14.16 11.51 -30.36
N GLU A 163 13.60 12.03 -31.46
CA GLU A 163 12.22 11.72 -31.90
C GLU A 163 11.98 10.21 -32.05
N TYR A 164 13.00 9.49 -32.53
CA TYR A 164 13.00 8.04 -32.75
C TYR A 164 13.99 7.30 -31.86
N ASP A 165 14.42 7.90 -30.75
CA ASP A 165 15.29 7.28 -29.75
C ASP A 165 14.71 7.55 -28.35
N ARG A 166 13.79 6.69 -27.92
CA ARG A 166 13.10 6.87 -26.64
C ARG A 166 14.05 6.74 -25.46
N ASP A 167 15.03 5.87 -25.55
CA ASP A 167 15.94 5.57 -24.45
C ASP A 167 16.93 6.72 -24.30
N GLY A 168 17.51 7.22 -25.40
CA GLY A 168 18.32 8.44 -25.40
C GLY A 168 17.55 9.65 -24.88
N TYR A 169 16.29 9.83 -25.30
CA TYR A 169 15.42 10.89 -24.76
C TYR A 169 15.24 10.77 -23.23
N THR A 170 15.15 9.55 -22.71
CA THR A 170 14.93 9.30 -21.28
C THR A 170 16.21 9.53 -20.49
N GLU A 171 17.33 8.99 -20.99
CA GLU A 171 18.66 9.08 -20.37
C GLU A 171 19.10 10.54 -20.22
N GLN A 172 18.91 11.36 -21.25
CA GLN A 172 19.31 12.78 -21.22
C GLN A 172 18.54 13.63 -20.19
N LYS A 173 17.41 13.14 -19.68
CA LYS A 173 16.65 13.81 -18.60
C LYS A 173 17.04 13.33 -17.21
N THR A 174 17.70 12.17 -17.10
CA THR A 174 17.95 11.48 -15.83
C THR A 174 18.66 12.37 -14.82
N VAL A 175 19.70 13.09 -15.23
CA VAL A 175 20.46 13.99 -14.34
C VAL A 175 19.59 15.10 -13.75
N MET A 176 18.76 15.74 -14.58
CA MET A 176 17.87 16.82 -14.12
C MET A 176 16.75 16.29 -13.24
N VAL A 177 16.16 15.14 -13.60
CA VAL A 177 15.14 14.48 -12.76
C VAL A 177 15.73 14.13 -11.40
N ALA A 178 16.91 13.53 -11.36
CA ALA A 178 17.59 13.17 -10.11
C ALA A 178 17.89 14.40 -9.24
N ARG A 179 18.35 15.51 -9.83
CA ARG A 179 18.59 16.77 -9.11
C ARG A 179 17.32 17.27 -8.43
N PHE A 180 16.25 17.48 -9.19
CA PHE A 180 14.99 18.00 -8.63
C PHE A 180 14.33 17.05 -7.65
N THR A 181 14.43 15.73 -7.86
CA THR A 181 13.99 14.74 -6.87
C THR A 181 14.80 14.84 -5.57
N GLY A 182 16.11 15.07 -5.65
CA GLY A 182 16.98 15.30 -4.48
C GLY A 182 16.61 16.57 -3.72
N ASP A 183 16.38 17.67 -4.45
CA ASP A 183 15.90 18.93 -3.87
C ASP A 183 14.54 18.74 -3.18
N ALA A 184 13.63 18.02 -3.83
CA ALA A 184 12.31 17.68 -3.29
C ALA A 184 12.40 16.84 -2.01
N LYS A 185 13.26 15.81 -1.97
CA LYS A 185 13.45 14.97 -0.79
C LYS A 185 14.06 15.75 0.38
N THR A 186 14.91 16.73 0.08
CA THR A 186 15.50 17.64 1.08
C THR A 186 14.45 18.61 1.63
N LEU A 187 13.58 19.13 0.77
CA LEU A 187 12.52 20.07 1.14
C LEU A 187 11.33 19.41 1.85
N TYR A 188 11.00 18.17 1.48
CA TYR A 188 9.84 17.42 1.98
C TYR A 188 10.25 16.11 2.68
N PRO A 189 11.09 16.14 3.72
CA PRO A 189 11.63 14.93 4.33
C PRO A 189 10.49 14.02 4.83
N GLY A 190 10.43 12.80 4.28
CA GLY A 190 9.47 11.79 4.69
C GLY A 190 8.04 11.95 4.18
N ARG A 191 7.76 12.92 3.29
CA ARG A 191 6.39 13.18 2.74
C ARG A 191 5.71 11.93 2.17
N TYR A 192 6.50 11.02 1.59
CA TYR A 192 6.02 9.75 1.03
C TYR A 192 6.60 8.52 1.72
N LYS A 193 7.12 8.64 2.95
CA LYS A 193 7.45 7.45 3.73
C LYS A 193 6.15 6.69 4.01
N ARG A 194 6.02 5.52 3.38
CA ARG A 194 5.01 4.54 3.75
C ARG A 194 5.52 3.89 5.04
N GLN A 195 5.17 4.45 6.20
CA GLN A 195 5.55 3.83 7.47
C GLN A 195 4.93 2.42 7.50
N ALA A 196 5.77 1.39 7.42
CA ALA A 196 5.46 0.14 8.09
C ALA A 196 5.20 0.49 9.55
N LEU A 197 4.12 0.00 10.13
CA LEU A 197 3.89 0.22 11.55
C LEU A 197 4.98 -0.49 12.34
N GLU A 198 5.84 0.29 12.97
CA GLU A 198 6.75 -0.24 13.97
C GLU A 198 5.95 -0.60 15.21
N PHE A 199 5.85 -1.90 15.49
CA PHE A 199 5.28 -2.40 16.72
C PHE A 199 6.39 -2.46 17.78
N ALA A 200 6.25 -1.62 18.80
CA ALA A 200 7.13 -1.62 19.96
C ALA A 200 6.51 -2.45 21.09
N ARG A 201 7.35 -3.08 21.91
CA ARG A 201 6.91 -3.71 23.16
C ARG A 201 6.29 -2.63 24.05
N ALA A 202 5.06 -2.86 24.51
CA ALA A 202 4.40 -1.99 25.46
C ALA A 202 5.03 -2.15 26.86
N GLU A 203 5.12 -1.04 27.57
CA GLU A 203 5.58 -0.97 28.96
C GLU A 203 4.39 -0.69 29.90
N PRO A 204 4.49 -0.99 31.21
CA PRO A 204 3.41 -0.74 32.17
C PRO A 204 2.85 0.69 32.10
N GLU A 205 3.68 1.69 31.83
CA GLU A 205 3.27 3.09 31.71
C GLU A 205 2.31 3.35 30.53
N ASP A 206 2.30 2.47 29.52
CA ASP A 206 1.41 2.58 28.35
C ASP A 206 -0.04 2.17 28.67
N THR A 207 -0.30 1.56 29.84
CA THR A 207 -1.62 1.04 30.25
C THR A 207 -2.73 2.04 29.97
N LYS A 208 -2.61 3.27 30.45
CA LYS A 208 -3.67 4.29 30.29
C LYS A 208 -3.99 4.59 28.82
N ALA A 209 -2.98 4.56 27.96
CA ALA A 209 -3.15 4.84 26.54
C ALA A 209 -3.78 3.67 25.78
N LEU A 210 -3.34 2.43 26.07
CA LEU A 210 -3.90 1.22 25.49
C LEU A 210 -5.38 1.03 25.87
N ARG A 211 -5.73 1.30 27.14
CA ARG A 211 -7.12 1.29 27.62
C ARG A 211 -8.00 2.26 26.85
N ARG A 212 -7.51 3.50 26.66
CA ARG A 212 -8.23 4.53 25.91
C ARG A 212 -8.50 4.09 24.47
N LEU A 213 -7.51 3.46 23.83
CA LEU A 213 -7.67 2.92 22.48
C LEU A 213 -8.71 1.80 22.45
N ALA A 214 -8.60 0.79 23.32
CA ALA A 214 -9.51 -0.34 23.35
C ALA A 214 -10.96 0.12 23.57
N ARG A 215 -11.17 1.03 24.53
CA ARG A 215 -12.48 1.62 24.82
C ARG A 215 -13.05 2.39 23.63
N ALA A 216 -12.24 3.20 22.94
CA ALA A 216 -12.69 3.93 21.75
C ALA A 216 -13.02 2.99 20.58
N SER A 217 -12.22 1.94 20.39
CA SER A 217 -12.43 0.92 19.36
C SER A 217 -13.71 0.11 19.59
N GLU A 218 -14.03 -0.25 20.84
CA GLU A 218 -15.28 -0.95 21.16
C GLU A 218 -16.52 -0.04 21.08
N ALA A 219 -16.42 1.19 21.57
CA ALA A 219 -17.53 2.15 21.53
C ALA A 219 -18.02 2.43 20.09
N HIS A 220 -17.15 2.29 19.10
CA HIS A 220 -17.50 2.42 17.67
C HIS A 220 -18.64 1.46 17.24
N TRP A 221 -18.79 0.32 17.91
CA TRP A 221 -19.83 -0.67 17.54
C TRP A 221 -21.22 -0.35 18.10
N GLY A 222 -21.39 0.79 18.77
CA GLY A 222 -22.69 1.27 19.24
C GLY A 222 -23.20 0.59 20.51
N TYR A 223 -22.31 0.06 21.36
CA TYR A 223 -22.66 -0.46 22.68
C TYR A 223 -23.06 0.67 23.64
N ASP A 224 -23.95 0.35 24.58
CA ASP A 224 -24.43 1.31 25.57
C ASP A 224 -23.42 1.56 26.71
N GLU A 225 -23.69 2.58 27.53
CA GLU A 225 -22.77 3.00 28.61
C GLU A 225 -22.59 1.89 29.66
N ALA A 226 -23.65 1.13 29.96
CA ALA A 226 -23.57 0.01 30.91
C ALA A 226 -22.67 -1.13 30.41
N PHE A 227 -22.71 -1.44 29.11
CA PHE A 227 -21.77 -2.37 28.50
C PHE A 227 -20.33 -1.85 28.59
N MET A 228 -20.12 -0.56 28.28
CA MET A 228 -18.78 0.04 28.34
C MET A 228 -18.23 0.10 29.77
N GLU A 229 -19.08 0.28 30.79
CA GLU A 229 -18.68 0.15 32.20
C GLU A 229 -18.23 -1.27 32.56
N ASN A 230 -18.96 -2.30 32.10
CA ASN A 230 -18.57 -3.69 32.30
C ASN A 230 -17.29 -4.04 31.55
N PHE A 231 -17.08 -3.48 30.35
CA PHE A 231 -15.84 -3.62 29.60
C PHE A 231 -14.66 -3.02 30.36
N ASP A 232 -14.81 -1.79 30.88
CA ASP A 232 -13.79 -1.11 31.67
C ASP A 232 -13.48 -1.87 32.98
N ALA A 233 -14.48 -2.54 33.58
CA ALA A 233 -14.31 -3.32 34.80
C ALA A 233 -13.74 -4.73 34.58
N GLY A 234 -14.11 -5.40 33.49
CA GLY A 234 -13.91 -6.84 33.30
C GLY A 234 -12.90 -7.24 32.20
N PHE A 235 -12.58 -6.37 31.24
CA PHE A 235 -11.76 -6.71 30.07
C PHE A 235 -10.63 -5.69 29.82
N ASN A 236 -10.06 -5.17 30.91
CA ASN A 236 -9.16 -4.03 30.87
C ASN A 236 -7.69 -4.46 30.87
N VAL A 237 -6.88 -3.93 29.93
CA VAL A 237 -5.42 -4.09 29.95
C VAL A 237 -4.86 -3.60 31.28
N THR A 238 -4.06 -4.40 31.99
CA THR A 238 -3.42 -4.02 33.26
C THR A 238 -1.92 -3.91 33.13
N GLU A 239 -1.29 -3.13 34.02
CA GLU A 239 0.17 -3.06 34.13
C GLU A 239 0.78 -4.45 34.33
N ASP A 240 0.16 -5.28 35.18
CA ASP A 240 0.59 -6.66 35.43
C ASP A 240 0.47 -7.53 34.18
N PHE A 241 -0.61 -7.37 33.40
CA PHE A 241 -0.74 -8.08 32.13
C PHE A 241 0.40 -7.71 31.18
N ILE A 242 0.68 -6.42 31.00
CA ILE A 242 1.76 -5.94 30.12
C ILE A 242 3.13 -6.48 30.57
N ARG A 243 3.37 -6.48 31.88
CA ARG A 243 4.63 -6.96 32.48
C ARG A 243 4.84 -8.45 32.25
N CYS A 244 3.79 -9.26 32.41
CA CYS A 244 3.88 -10.71 32.38
C CYS A 244 3.69 -11.33 30.99
N ASN A 245 3.09 -10.60 30.05
CA ASN A 245 2.65 -11.14 28.76
C ASN A 245 3.10 -10.29 27.58
N PRO A 246 3.40 -10.88 26.41
CA PRO A 246 3.71 -10.14 25.19
C PRO A 246 2.54 -9.25 24.76
N VAL A 247 2.80 -7.95 24.77
CA VAL A 247 1.94 -6.85 24.35
C VAL A 247 2.78 -5.91 23.51
N TYR A 248 2.32 -5.64 22.30
CA TYR A 248 2.98 -4.73 21.38
C TYR A 248 1.98 -3.71 20.85
N ALA A 249 2.44 -2.48 20.70
CA ALA A 249 1.65 -1.36 20.22
C ALA A 249 2.38 -0.63 19.09
N ALA A 250 1.62 -0.02 18.20
CA ALA A 250 2.14 0.81 17.11
C ALA A 250 1.54 2.21 17.15
N GLY A 251 2.31 3.21 16.70
CA GLY A 251 2.00 4.63 16.85
C GLY A 251 2.83 5.30 17.96
N ASP A 252 2.51 6.55 18.27
CA ASP A 252 3.26 7.35 19.24
C ASP A 252 3.06 6.84 20.67
N ARG A 253 4.12 6.88 21.50
CA ARG A 253 3.99 6.60 22.94
C ARG A 253 2.98 7.56 23.58
N GLY A 254 1.99 7.00 24.28
CA GLY A 254 0.87 7.75 24.85
C GLY A 254 -0.32 7.98 23.90
N CYS A 255 -0.16 7.75 22.59
CA CYS A 255 -1.22 7.78 21.57
C CYS A 255 -1.07 6.61 20.58
N PRO A 256 -1.20 5.36 21.04
CA PRO A 256 -1.16 4.20 20.16
C PRO A 256 -2.29 4.28 19.13
N THR A 257 -2.07 3.65 17.99
CA THR A 257 -3.06 3.52 16.89
C THR A 257 -3.51 2.08 16.68
N ALA A 258 -2.74 1.11 17.19
CA ALA A 258 -3.14 -0.28 17.31
C ALA A 258 -2.31 -0.97 18.39
N PHE A 259 -2.84 -2.03 18.98
CA PHE A 259 -2.06 -2.92 19.83
C PHE A 259 -2.65 -4.33 19.87
N TRP A 260 -1.78 -5.30 20.15
CA TRP A 260 -2.17 -6.68 20.42
C TRP A 260 -1.50 -7.17 21.70
N GLY A 261 -2.10 -8.17 22.34
CA GLY A 261 -1.55 -8.84 23.51
C GLY A 261 -2.01 -10.30 23.57
N ILE A 262 -1.07 -11.22 23.77
CA ILE A 262 -1.38 -12.65 23.93
C ILE A 262 -0.90 -13.13 25.30
N ARG A 263 -1.57 -14.10 25.90
CA ARG A 263 -1.17 -14.75 27.15
C ARG A 263 -1.04 -16.24 26.97
N GLN A 264 -0.23 -16.88 27.80
CA GLN A 264 -0.22 -18.33 27.91
C GLN A 264 -1.15 -18.75 29.06
N ASP A 265 -2.10 -19.63 28.76
CA ASP A 265 -2.94 -20.29 29.75
C ASP A 265 -2.72 -21.81 29.68
N ARG A 266 -1.98 -22.35 30.65
CA ARG A 266 -1.52 -23.74 30.66
C ARG A 266 -0.76 -24.07 29.37
N ASP A 267 -1.32 -24.95 28.55
CA ASP A 267 -0.72 -25.43 27.29
C ASP A 267 -1.23 -24.66 26.06
N ALA A 268 -2.10 -23.66 26.24
CA ALA A 268 -2.70 -22.89 25.16
C ALA A 268 -2.21 -21.43 25.16
N TRP A 269 -2.05 -20.86 23.97
CA TRP A 269 -1.80 -19.44 23.79
C TRP A 269 -3.08 -18.74 23.37
N GLU A 270 -3.44 -17.69 24.09
CA GLU A 270 -4.68 -16.95 23.87
C GLU A 270 -4.40 -15.53 23.41
N LEU A 271 -5.05 -15.12 22.31
CA LEU A 271 -5.09 -13.71 21.91
C LEU A 271 -6.15 -13.00 22.77
N GLU A 272 -5.66 -12.23 23.74
CA GLU A 272 -6.48 -11.52 24.74
C GLU A 272 -6.90 -10.13 24.22
N TYR A 273 -5.97 -9.40 23.60
CA TYR A 273 -6.20 -8.05 23.12
C TYR A 273 -5.81 -7.90 21.66
N PHE A 274 -6.69 -7.31 20.85
CA PHE A 274 -6.42 -7.02 19.44
C PHE A 274 -7.25 -5.82 18.98
N TYR A 275 -6.71 -4.61 19.13
CA TYR A 275 -7.47 -3.38 18.89
C TYR A 275 -6.78 -2.43 17.92
N VAL A 276 -7.61 -1.78 17.10
CA VAL A 276 -7.21 -0.78 16.12
C VAL A 276 -8.03 0.48 16.36
N ALA A 277 -7.38 1.65 16.31
CA ALA A 277 -8.05 2.94 16.42
C ALA A 277 -9.08 3.12 15.28
N GLU A 278 -10.25 3.64 15.63
CA GLU A 278 -11.41 3.78 14.72
C GLU A 278 -11.02 4.51 13.42
N GLU A 279 -10.29 5.61 13.53
CA GLU A 279 -9.84 6.43 12.41
C GLU A 279 -8.87 5.72 11.45
N ARG A 280 -8.43 4.51 11.80
CA ARG A 280 -7.56 3.64 11.02
C ARG A 280 -8.22 2.33 10.56
N LEU A 281 -9.49 2.09 10.90
CA LEU A 281 -10.22 0.91 10.41
C LEU A 281 -10.32 0.91 8.87
N GLY A 282 -10.25 -0.28 8.29
CA GLY A 282 -10.32 -0.48 6.84
C GLY A 282 -9.07 -0.07 6.05
N ARG A 283 -7.99 0.37 6.72
CA ARG A 283 -6.74 0.83 6.06
C ARG A 283 -5.60 -0.20 6.09
N GLY A 284 -5.90 -1.47 6.33
CA GLY A 284 -4.92 -2.56 6.38
C GLY A 284 -4.14 -2.69 7.69
N LEU A 285 -4.36 -1.80 8.67
CA LEU A 285 -3.67 -1.82 9.97
C LEU A 285 -3.89 -3.13 10.75
N GLY A 286 -5.12 -3.67 10.75
CA GLY A 286 -5.41 -4.95 11.39
C GLY A 286 -4.62 -6.13 10.80
N LYS A 287 -4.45 -6.18 9.46
CA LYS A 287 -3.67 -7.23 8.78
C LYS A 287 -2.19 -7.14 9.17
N GLN A 288 -1.60 -5.94 9.13
CA GLN A 288 -0.21 -5.73 9.56
C GLN A 288 0.01 -6.12 11.03
N MET A 289 -0.94 -5.79 11.90
CA MET A 289 -0.90 -6.19 13.30
C MET A 289 -0.97 -7.70 13.49
N TRP A 290 -1.82 -8.37 12.71
CA TRP A 290 -1.94 -9.83 12.70
C TRP A 290 -0.63 -10.49 12.23
N GLU A 291 -0.08 -10.04 11.11
CA GLU A 291 1.19 -10.54 10.56
C GLU A 291 2.35 -10.34 11.53
N HIS A 292 2.41 -9.19 12.21
CA HIS A 292 3.41 -8.93 13.25
C HIS A 292 3.28 -9.92 14.41
N MET A 293 2.05 -10.15 14.91
CA MET A 293 1.80 -11.10 16.00
C MET A 293 2.16 -12.54 15.61
N ILE A 294 1.72 -13.01 14.44
CA ILE A 294 2.04 -14.35 13.93
C ILE A 294 3.55 -14.52 13.71
N GLY A 295 4.22 -13.51 13.14
CA GLY A 295 5.67 -13.50 13.00
C GLY A 295 6.41 -13.54 14.35
N TRP A 296 5.85 -12.92 15.39
CA TRP A 296 6.35 -13.06 16.76
C TRP A 296 6.14 -14.49 17.28
N CYS A 297 4.93 -15.05 17.13
CA CYS A 297 4.60 -16.42 17.54
C CYS A 297 5.55 -17.46 16.90
N GLY A 298 5.79 -17.36 15.59
CA GLY A 298 6.70 -18.24 14.87
C GLY A 298 8.14 -18.19 15.40
N LYS A 299 8.64 -17.00 15.77
CA LYS A 299 9.96 -16.84 16.40
C LYS A 299 10.04 -17.46 17.79
N GLN A 300 8.93 -17.57 18.51
CA GLN A 300 8.84 -18.20 19.82
C GLN A 300 8.51 -19.71 19.75
N GLY A 301 8.33 -20.27 18.54
CA GLY A 301 7.94 -21.67 18.37
C GLY A 301 6.51 -21.99 18.79
N ILE A 302 5.63 -20.98 18.83
CA ILE A 302 4.21 -21.15 19.14
C ILE A 302 3.52 -21.63 17.88
N GLY A 303 2.99 -22.86 17.88
CA GLY A 303 2.35 -23.46 16.70
C GLY A 303 0.84 -23.21 16.57
N ARG A 304 0.18 -22.73 17.63
CA ARG A 304 -1.27 -22.49 17.62
C ARG A 304 -1.65 -21.40 18.61
N ILE A 305 -2.60 -20.56 18.23
CA ILE A 305 -3.28 -19.59 19.11
C ILE A 305 -4.80 -19.77 19.07
N GLN A 306 -5.47 -19.45 20.17
CA GLN A 306 -6.94 -19.43 20.27
C GLN A 306 -7.44 -18.08 20.77
N PHE A 307 -8.68 -17.72 20.43
CA PHE A 307 -9.28 -16.48 20.91
C PHE A 307 -10.78 -16.47 20.77
N VAL A 308 -11.41 -15.54 21.47
CA VAL A 308 -12.81 -15.20 21.33
C VAL A 308 -12.91 -13.84 20.67
N THR A 309 -13.95 -13.61 19.88
CA THR A 309 -14.10 -12.33 19.19
C THR A 309 -15.53 -11.88 19.09
N SER A 310 -15.73 -10.57 18.91
CA SER A 310 -17.04 -10.01 18.68
C SER A 310 -17.56 -10.45 17.29
N PRO A 311 -18.90 -10.62 17.12
CA PRO A 311 -19.47 -11.00 15.84
C PRO A 311 -19.03 -10.12 14.66
N GLN A 312 -18.76 -8.85 14.92
CA GLN A 312 -18.34 -7.85 13.93
C GLN A 312 -16.95 -8.16 13.35
N ALA A 313 -16.05 -8.75 14.14
CA ALA A 313 -14.68 -9.03 13.71
C ALA A 313 -14.49 -10.43 13.08
N VAL A 314 -15.53 -11.29 13.10
CA VAL A 314 -15.50 -12.64 12.50
C VAL A 314 -15.01 -12.63 11.04
N GLY A 315 -15.50 -11.69 10.24
CA GLY A 315 -15.12 -11.56 8.83
C GLY A 315 -13.63 -11.25 8.64
N PHE A 316 -13.03 -10.50 9.57
CA PHE A 316 -11.60 -10.21 9.56
C PHE A 316 -10.79 -11.47 9.85
N TYR A 317 -11.06 -12.17 10.95
CA TYR A 317 -10.27 -13.34 11.35
C TYR A 317 -10.38 -14.51 10.36
N ARG A 318 -11.54 -14.72 9.73
CA ARG A 318 -11.68 -15.69 8.64
C ARG A 318 -10.79 -15.37 7.44
N LYS A 319 -10.67 -14.09 7.07
CA LYS A 319 -9.76 -13.66 5.99
C LYS A 319 -8.29 -13.86 6.35
N MET A 320 -7.95 -13.79 7.63
CA MET A 320 -6.61 -14.08 8.14
C MET A 320 -6.30 -15.59 8.21
N GLY A 321 -7.27 -16.46 7.88
CA GLY A 321 -7.10 -17.91 7.91
C GLY A 321 -7.48 -18.57 9.24
N ALA A 322 -8.00 -17.82 10.22
CA ALA A 322 -8.47 -18.41 11.47
C ALA A 322 -9.78 -19.17 11.27
N VAL A 323 -9.89 -20.30 11.96
CA VAL A 323 -11.02 -21.23 11.87
C VAL A 323 -11.86 -21.13 13.14
N GLN A 324 -13.17 -20.98 12.98
CA GLN A 324 -14.09 -21.04 14.11
C GLN A 324 -14.22 -22.49 14.58
N ASP A 325 -13.92 -22.76 15.85
CA ASP A 325 -13.94 -24.12 16.42
C ASP A 325 -14.93 -24.26 17.58
N GLY A 326 -15.66 -23.19 17.92
CA GLY A 326 -16.66 -23.23 18.99
C GLY A 326 -17.33 -21.88 19.26
N GLU A 327 -17.98 -21.82 20.42
CA GLU A 327 -18.65 -20.66 20.96
C GLU A 327 -18.50 -20.67 22.49
N THR A 328 -18.38 -19.49 23.11
CA THR A 328 -18.36 -19.34 24.57
C THR A 328 -19.20 -18.14 25.00
N ARG A 329 -19.22 -17.85 26.30
CA ARG A 329 -19.93 -16.72 26.88
C ARG A 329 -18.97 -15.55 27.05
N SER A 330 -19.38 -14.39 26.52
CA SER A 330 -18.67 -13.13 26.68
C SER A 330 -18.47 -12.82 28.16
N PRO A 331 -17.25 -12.48 28.60
CA PRO A 331 -16.99 -12.10 29.97
C PRO A 331 -17.60 -10.74 30.35
N VAL A 332 -18.01 -9.93 29.35
CA VAL A 332 -18.57 -8.58 29.56
C VAL A 332 -20.06 -8.63 29.89
N ASP A 333 -20.83 -9.46 29.18
CA ASP A 333 -22.31 -9.44 29.22
C ASP A 333 -22.95 -10.84 29.11
N GLY A 334 -22.15 -11.92 29.05
CA GLY A 334 -22.65 -13.29 28.95
C GLY A 334 -23.30 -13.65 27.62
N ARG A 335 -23.23 -12.78 26.60
CA ARG A 335 -23.73 -13.12 25.26
C ARG A 335 -22.87 -14.22 24.61
N PRO A 336 -23.43 -15.04 23.72
CA PRO A 336 -22.63 -15.98 22.94
C PRO A 336 -21.62 -15.24 22.05
N VAL A 337 -20.36 -15.66 22.09
CA VAL A 337 -19.27 -15.14 21.25
C VAL A 337 -18.51 -16.30 20.62
N PRO A 338 -18.18 -16.23 19.32
CA PRO A 338 -17.49 -17.30 18.62
C PRO A 338 -16.05 -17.45 19.12
N ARG A 339 -15.61 -18.70 19.21
CA ARG A 339 -14.22 -19.08 19.49
C ARG A 339 -13.51 -19.48 18.19
N PHE A 340 -12.30 -18.98 18.04
CA PHE A 340 -11.44 -19.20 16.88
C PHE A 340 -10.10 -19.79 17.30
N VAL A 341 -9.51 -20.53 16.37
CA VAL A 341 -8.13 -21.03 16.43
C VAL A 341 -7.39 -20.65 15.15
N TYR A 342 -6.07 -20.48 15.26
CA TYR A 342 -5.18 -20.28 14.12
C TYR A 342 -3.90 -21.09 14.34
N ASP A 343 -3.53 -21.86 13.32
CA ASP A 343 -2.26 -22.57 13.25
C ASP A 343 -1.22 -21.61 12.66
N VAL A 344 -0.16 -21.33 13.45
CA VAL A 344 0.82 -20.24 13.21
C VAL A 344 1.71 -20.49 12.01
#